data_AF-A0A5B0E911-F1
#
_entry.id   AF-A0A5B0E911-F1
#
_cell.length_a   1.000
_cell.length_b   1.000
_cell.length_c   1.000
_cell.angle_alpha   90.00
_cell.angle_beta   90.00
_cell.angle_gamma   90.00
#
_symmetry.space_group_name_H-M   'P 1'
#
loop_
_entity.id
_entity.type
_entity.pdbx_description
1 polymer ?
#
loop_
_entity_poly.entity_id
_entity_poly.type
_entity_poly.pdbx_seq_one_letter_code
_entity_poly.pdbx_strand_id
1 'polypeptide(L)'
;MAETGECSFCGRSREACGKLAYGPGVAICADCTENCVCLHAGGVASEPWVEMTQEQVLELLPRISAVAAQVEQRLTSWVEIARDKGASWARVGEALAMTRQSAWERFRQAPRGQDPASGPATETTGN
;
A
#
# COMPACT_ATOMS: atom_id res chain seq x y z
N MET A 1 12.57 6.40 8.25
CA MET A 1 11.29 7.08 7.89
C MET A 1 10.98 6.73 6.44
N ALA A 2 9.99 5.86 6.21
CA ALA A 2 9.51 5.34 4.91
C ALA A 2 10.54 5.37 3.76
N GLU A 3 11.62 4.58 3.91
CA GLU A 3 12.60 4.36 2.85
C GLU A 3 12.02 3.49 1.73
N THR A 4 10.93 2.77 2.00
CA THR A 4 10.26 1.85 1.08
C THR A 4 8.80 2.27 0.82
N GLY A 5 8.31 1.95 -0.38
CA GLY A 5 6.91 2.13 -0.78
C GLY A 5 6.77 2.24 -2.29
N GLU A 6 5.68 1.72 -2.86
CA GLU A 6 5.34 1.93 -4.27
C GLU A 6 4.30 3.02 -4.48
N CYS A 7 4.35 3.65 -5.66
CA CYS A 7 3.30 4.49 -6.20
C CYS A 7 2.08 3.62 -6.54
N SER A 8 0.92 3.92 -5.98
CA SER A 8 -0.33 3.18 -6.19
C SER A 8 -0.91 3.36 -7.60
N PHE A 9 -0.40 4.31 -8.40
CA PHE A 9 -0.83 4.53 -9.79
C PHE A 9 -0.02 3.70 -10.79
N CYS A 10 1.31 3.74 -10.71
CA CYS A 10 2.17 3.03 -11.67
C CYS A 10 2.83 1.75 -11.11
N GLY A 11 2.70 1.49 -9.81
CA GLY A 11 3.30 0.35 -9.12
C GLY A 11 4.83 0.36 -9.05
N ARG A 12 5.48 1.47 -9.44
CA ARG A 12 6.94 1.62 -9.30
C ARG A 12 7.30 1.91 -7.84
N SER A 13 8.43 1.37 -7.40
CA SER A 13 8.98 1.64 -6.07
C SER A 13 9.49 3.08 -5.96
N ARG A 14 9.63 3.58 -4.73
CA ARG A 14 10.22 4.88 -4.41
C ARG A 14 11.60 5.06 -5.05
N GLU A 15 12.42 4.02 -5.10
CA GLU A 15 13.73 4.08 -5.76
C GLU A 15 13.60 4.31 -7.27
N ALA A 16 12.58 3.72 -7.90
CA ALA A 16 12.35 3.80 -9.34
C ALA A 16 11.58 5.04 -9.81
N CYS A 17 10.82 5.72 -8.94
CA CYS A 17 10.03 6.90 -9.29
C CYS A 17 10.31 8.15 -8.45
N GLY A 18 11.26 8.06 -7.51
CA GLY A 18 11.66 9.17 -6.65
C GLY A 18 10.64 9.49 -5.56
N LYS A 19 10.31 10.78 -5.42
CA LYS A 19 9.48 11.26 -4.31
C LYS A 19 8.04 10.73 -4.42
N LEU A 20 7.50 10.30 -3.29
CA LEU A 20 6.10 9.89 -3.14
C LEU A 20 5.36 10.87 -2.23
N ALA A 21 4.20 11.33 -2.68
CA ALA A 21 3.19 11.97 -1.84
C ALA A 21 2.27 10.90 -1.26
N TYR A 22 1.99 10.96 0.04
CA TYR A 22 1.18 9.95 0.75
C TYR A 22 -0.21 10.51 1.09
N GLY A 23 -1.23 9.73 0.76
CA GLY A 23 -2.62 9.97 1.18
C GLY A 23 -3.12 8.85 2.10
N PRO A 24 -4.39 8.91 2.56
CA PRO A 24 -5.00 7.84 3.34
C PRO A 24 -5.04 6.53 2.53
N GLY A 25 -4.14 5.59 2.83
CA GLY A 25 -4.12 4.26 2.22
C GLY A 25 -3.30 4.12 0.93
N VAL A 26 -2.85 5.22 0.33
CA VAL A 26 -2.22 5.24 -1.01
C VAL A 26 -1.02 6.19 -1.08
N ALA A 27 -0.21 6.05 -2.12
CA ALA A 27 0.87 6.98 -2.44
C ALA A 27 0.92 7.26 -3.95
N ILE A 28 1.37 8.46 -4.36
CA ILE A 28 1.50 8.85 -5.77
C ILE A 28 2.87 9.50 -6.02
N CYS A 29 3.51 9.16 -7.14
CA CYS A 29 4.77 9.79 -7.56
C CYS A 29 4.55 11.07 -8.38
N ALA A 30 5.64 11.80 -8.62
CA ALA A 30 5.61 13.02 -9.43
C ALA A 30 5.07 12.77 -10.85
N ASP A 31 5.60 11.78 -11.58
CA ASP A 31 5.18 11.47 -12.95
C ASP A 31 3.67 11.17 -13.06
N CYS A 32 3.12 10.40 -12.11
CA CYS A 32 1.69 10.10 -12.10
C CYS A 32 0.85 11.33 -11.75
N THR A 33 1.38 12.22 -10.92
CA THR A 33 0.73 13.49 -10.58
C THR A 33 0.70 14.42 -11.81
N GLU A 34 1.79 14.49 -12.58
CA GLU A 34 1.86 15.24 -13.84
C GLU A 34 0.86 14.71 -14.87
N ASN A 35 0.70 13.40 -14.96
CA ASN A 35 -0.33 12.78 -15.81
C ASN A 35 -1.75 13.24 -15.41
N CYS A 36 -2.05 13.27 -14.10
CA CYS A 36 -3.32 13.79 -13.60
C CYS A 36 -3.48 15.29 -13.91
N VAL A 37 -2.44 16.10 -13.75
CA VAL A 37 -2.49 17.54 -14.05
C VAL A 37 -2.78 17.77 -15.53
N CYS A 38 -2.12 17.03 -16.43
CA CYS A 38 -2.37 17.09 -17.86
C CYS A 38 -3.83 16.82 -18.21
N LEU A 39 -4.40 15.74 -17.66
CA LEU A 39 -5.82 15.39 -17.85
C LEU A 39 -6.75 16.52 -17.38
N HIS A 40 -6.53 17.06 -16.17
CA HIS A 40 -7.38 18.13 -15.63
C HIS A 40 -7.26 19.45 -16.40
N ALA A 41 -6.13 19.68 -17.08
CA ALA A 41 -5.95 20.83 -17.96
C ALA A 41 -6.65 20.67 -19.33
N GLY A 42 -7.42 19.59 -19.54
CA GLY A 42 -8.10 19.28 -20.80
C GLY A 42 -7.24 18.49 -21.79
N GLY A 43 -6.08 17.99 -21.36
CA GLY A 43 -5.27 17.05 -22.12
C GLY A 43 -5.82 15.62 -22.08
N VAL A 44 -5.10 14.70 -22.72
CA VAL A 44 -5.39 13.27 -22.68
C VAL A 44 -4.46 12.61 -21.67
N ALA A 45 -5.01 11.83 -20.75
CA ALA A 45 -4.20 11.04 -19.83
C ALA A 45 -3.40 9.99 -20.60
N SER A 46 -2.18 9.72 -20.14
CA SER A 46 -1.44 8.55 -20.58
C SER A 46 -2.19 7.29 -20.16
N GLU A 47 -2.61 6.50 -21.13
CA GLU A 47 -3.21 5.17 -20.96
C GLU A 47 -2.37 4.11 -21.70
N PRO A 48 -1.15 3.78 -21.21
CA PRO A 48 -0.22 2.92 -21.95
C PRO A 48 -0.80 1.53 -22.26
N TRP A 49 -1.75 1.06 -21.46
CA TRP A 49 -2.39 -0.25 -21.60
C TRP A 49 -3.28 -0.39 -22.83
N VAL A 50 -3.72 0.72 -23.46
CA VAL A 50 -4.57 0.66 -24.66
C VAL A 50 -3.86 -0.02 -25.83
N GLU A 51 -2.55 0.20 -25.95
CA GLU A 51 -1.72 -0.34 -27.04
C GLU A 51 -0.92 -1.59 -26.61
N MET A 52 -1.12 -2.09 -25.38
CA MET A 52 -0.38 -3.25 -24.88
C MET A 52 -0.94 -4.55 -25.46
N THR A 53 -0.04 -5.51 -25.76
CA THR A 53 -0.44 -6.88 -26.07
C THR A 53 -0.93 -7.60 -24.81
N GLN A 54 -1.63 -8.73 -25.00
CA GLN A 54 -2.06 -9.57 -23.89
C GLN A 54 -0.89 -9.99 -23.00
N GLU A 55 0.25 -10.37 -23.59
CA GLU A 55 1.44 -10.78 -22.86
C GLU A 55 1.99 -9.65 -21.99
N GLN A 56 2.06 -8.43 -22.53
CA GLN A 56 2.50 -7.25 -21.78
C GLN A 56 1.57 -6.94 -20.60
N VAL A 57 0.25 -7.10 -20.77
CA VAL A 57 -0.71 -6.94 -19.68
C VAL A 57 -0.51 -8.02 -18.60
N LEU A 58 -0.31 -9.28 -19.00
CA LEU A 58 -0.06 -10.38 -18.06
C LEU A 58 1.22 -10.18 -17.25
N GLU A 59 2.28 -9.66 -17.86
CA GLU A 59 3.54 -9.30 -17.20
C GLU A 59 3.38 -8.21 -16.13
N LEU A 60 2.37 -7.35 -16.26
CA LEU A 60 2.09 -6.29 -15.30
C LEU A 60 1.24 -6.75 -14.10
N LEU A 61 0.49 -7.85 -14.21
CA LEU A 61 -0.41 -8.31 -13.15
C LEU A 61 0.27 -8.49 -11.78
N PRO A 62 1.49 -9.06 -11.66
CA PRO A 62 2.16 -9.18 -10.36
C PRO A 62 2.39 -7.82 -9.69
N ARG A 63 2.71 -6.78 -10.48
CA ARG A 63 2.90 -5.42 -9.97
C ARG A 63 1.59 -4.81 -9.49
N ILE A 64 0.50 -4.99 -10.24
CA ILE A 64 -0.83 -4.50 -9.84
C ILE A 64 -1.32 -5.24 -8.58
N SER A 65 -1.08 -6.54 -8.48
CA SER A 65 -1.36 -7.33 -7.29
C SER A 65 -0.60 -6.82 -6.06
N ALA A 66 0.68 -6.46 -6.23
CA ALA A 66 1.47 -5.86 -5.16
C ALA A 66 0.89 -4.52 -4.68
N VAL A 67 0.43 -3.66 -5.60
CA VAL A 67 -0.27 -2.41 -5.25
C VAL A 67 -1.55 -2.70 -4.45
N ALA A 68 -2.36 -3.69 -4.86
CA ALA A 68 -3.56 -4.06 -4.13
C ALA A 68 -3.23 -4.54 -2.71
N ALA A 69 -2.22 -5.41 -2.55
CA ALA A 69 -1.75 -5.87 -1.25
C ALA A 69 -1.25 -4.71 -0.37
N GLN A 70 -0.57 -3.73 -0.97
CA GLN A 70 -0.10 -2.53 -0.28
C GLN A 70 -1.25 -1.66 0.24
N VAL A 71 -2.30 -1.47 -0.56
CA VAL A 71 -3.51 -0.74 -0.13
C VAL A 71 -4.20 -1.48 1.02
N GLU A 72 -4.30 -2.81 0.95
CA GLU A 72 -4.86 -3.65 2.01
C GLU A 72 -4.07 -3.59 3.32
N GLN A 73 -2.73 -3.62 3.24
CA GLN A 73 -1.86 -3.42 4.40
C GLN A 73 -2.11 -2.06 5.04
N ARG A 74 -2.23 -1.00 4.23
CA ARG A 74 -2.50 0.34 4.78
C ARG A 74 -3.91 0.46 5.35
N LEU A 75 -4.92 -0.17 4.74
CA LEU A 75 -6.27 -0.25 5.32
C LEU A 75 -6.24 -0.91 6.70
N THR A 76 -5.44 -1.96 6.84
CA THR A 76 -5.25 -2.64 8.13
C THR A 76 -4.70 -1.69 9.20
N SER A 77 -3.69 -0.88 8.88
CA SER A 77 -3.18 0.15 9.80
C SER A 77 -4.25 1.21 10.15
N TRP A 78 -5.12 1.58 9.21
CA TRP A 78 -6.25 2.47 9.50
C TRP A 78 -7.30 1.83 10.42
N VAL A 79 -7.56 0.53 10.25
CA VAL A 79 -8.42 -0.23 11.16
C VAL A 79 -7.81 -0.26 12.56
N GLU A 80 -6.50 -0.46 12.70
CA GLU A 80 -5.80 -0.38 14.00
C GLU A 80 -5.98 1.00 14.64
N ILE A 81 -5.76 2.09 13.90
CA ILE A 81 -6.00 3.45 14.39
C ILE A 81 -7.45 3.63 14.86
N ALA A 82 -8.43 3.10 14.12
CA ALA A 82 -9.84 3.15 14.52
C ALA A 82 -10.11 2.34 15.80
N ARG A 83 -9.47 1.17 15.94
CA ARG A 83 -9.58 0.29 17.11
C ARG A 83 -8.94 0.94 18.34
N ASP A 84 -7.80 1.61 18.20
CA ASP A 84 -7.15 2.39 19.26
C ASP A 84 -8.00 3.59 19.71
N LYS A 85 -8.82 4.14 18.81
CA LYS A 85 -9.82 5.17 19.12
C LYS A 85 -11.13 4.61 19.71
N GLY A 86 -11.19 3.31 19.99
CA GLY A 86 -12.32 2.67 20.67
C GLY A 86 -13.45 2.18 19.74
N ALA A 87 -13.28 2.21 18.42
CA ALA A 87 -14.29 1.65 17.52
C ALA A 87 -14.43 0.14 17.74
N SER A 88 -15.64 -0.40 17.93
CA SER A 88 -15.86 -1.84 18.06
C SER A 88 -15.70 -2.56 16.71
N TRP A 89 -15.48 -3.88 16.72
CA TRP A 89 -15.50 -4.69 15.49
C TRP A 89 -16.82 -4.59 14.72
N ALA A 90 -17.93 -4.33 15.41
CA ALA A 90 -19.21 -4.11 14.76
C ALA A 90 -19.21 -2.79 13.97
N ARG A 91 -18.68 -1.71 14.56
CA ARG A 91 -18.55 -0.42 13.85
C ARG A 91 -17.54 -0.46 12.71
N VAL A 92 -16.44 -1.20 12.86
CA VAL A 92 -15.48 -1.42 11.76
C VAL A 92 -16.15 -2.19 10.62
N GLY A 93 -16.90 -3.24 10.93
CA GLY A 93 -17.67 -3.98 9.93
C GLY A 93 -18.68 -3.10 9.20
N GLU A 94 -19.47 -2.32 9.95
CA GLU A 94 -20.44 -1.37 9.40
C GLU A 94 -19.78 -0.35 8.44
N ALA A 95 -18.67 0.27 8.86
CA ALA A 95 -17.94 1.24 8.05
C ALA A 95 -17.35 0.66 6.75
N LEU A 96 -17.03 -0.65 6.75
CA LEU A 96 -16.50 -1.36 5.59
C LEU A 96 -17.57 -2.20 4.87
N ALA A 97 -18.86 -1.98 5.17
CA ALA A 97 -19.99 -2.72 4.60
C ALA A 97 -19.85 -4.26 4.69
N MET A 98 -19.38 -4.76 5.83
CA MET A 98 -19.21 -6.19 6.10
C MET A 98 -19.74 -6.58 7.50
N THR A 99 -19.87 -7.89 7.74
CA THR A 99 -20.31 -8.35 9.07
C THR A 99 -19.23 -8.15 10.14
N ARG A 100 -19.64 -8.06 11.40
CA ARG A 100 -18.71 -8.03 12.56
C ARG A 100 -17.70 -9.18 12.52
N GLN A 101 -18.17 -10.38 12.18
CA GLN A 101 -17.31 -11.56 12.13
C GLN A 101 -16.29 -11.44 11.01
N SER A 102 -16.71 -11.04 9.81
CA SER A 102 -15.81 -10.81 8.66
C SER A 102 -14.73 -9.77 8.99
N ALA A 103 -15.10 -8.67 9.65
CA ALA A 103 -14.14 -7.65 10.08
C ALA A 103 -13.13 -8.20 11.09
N TRP A 104 -13.59 -8.96 12.09
CA TRP A 104 -12.71 -9.55 13.10
C TRP A 104 -11.77 -10.61 12.50
N GLU A 105 -12.26 -11.49 11.63
CA GLU A 105 -11.44 -12.53 10.99
C GLU A 105 -10.35 -11.90 10.12
N ARG A 106 -10.72 -10.87 9.34
CA ARG A 106 -9.83 -10.19 8.39
C ARG A 106 -8.75 -9.36 9.09
N PHE A 107 -9.09 -8.63 10.15
CA PHE A 107 -8.19 -7.62 10.72
C PHE A 107 -7.59 -7.96 12.09
N ARG A 108 -8.03 -9.03 12.79
CA ARG A 108 -7.37 -9.41 14.07
C ARG A 108 -5.98 -10.03 13.88
N GLN A 109 -5.70 -10.58 12.70
CA GLN A 109 -4.51 -11.41 12.43
C GLN A 109 -3.36 -10.64 11.78
N ALA A 110 -3.48 -9.32 11.65
CA ALA A 110 -2.38 -8.50 11.18
C ALA A 110 -1.24 -8.59 12.21
N PRO A 111 -0.03 -9.05 11.83
CA PRO A 111 1.10 -9.00 12.73
C PRO A 111 1.35 -7.54 13.09
N ARG A 112 1.48 -7.24 14.38
CA ARG A 112 2.15 -6.03 14.84
C ARG A 112 3.44 -5.91 14.04
N GLY A 113 3.71 -4.71 13.52
CA GLY A 113 4.82 -4.43 12.62
C GLY A 113 6.08 -5.22 12.98
N GLN A 114 6.74 -5.74 11.96
CA GLN A 114 8.11 -6.24 12.08
C GLN A 114 8.96 -5.10 12.64
N ASP A 115 9.10 -5.06 13.96
CA ASP A 115 10.28 -4.51 14.60
C ASP A 115 11.46 -5.38 14.13
N PRO A 116 12.49 -4.82 13.48
CA PRO A 116 13.75 -5.53 13.33
C PRO A 116 14.39 -5.64 14.72
N ALA A 117 13.93 -6.63 15.49
CA ALA A 117 14.56 -7.01 16.74
C ALA A 117 15.95 -7.58 16.43
N SER A 118 16.94 -6.91 17.02
CA SER A 118 18.08 -7.56 17.66
C SER A 118 19.07 -8.24 16.72
N GLY A 119 20.11 -7.48 16.34
CA GLY A 119 21.35 -8.08 15.87
C GLY A 119 21.92 -9.06 16.92
N PRO A 120 22.59 -10.14 16.50
CA PRO A 120 23.16 -11.09 17.44
C PRO A 120 24.25 -10.40 18.26
N ALA A 121 24.13 -10.51 19.58
CA ALA A 121 25.20 -10.18 20.51
C ALA A 121 26.45 -11.01 20.14
N THR A 122 27.54 -10.33 19.82
CA THR A 122 28.84 -10.95 19.64
C THR A 122 29.30 -11.55 20.97
N GLU A 123 29.32 -12.88 21.04
CA GLU A 123 30.00 -13.62 22.10
C GLU A 123 31.49 -13.26 22.09
N THR A 124 31.89 -12.55 23.15
CA THR A 124 33.27 -12.44 23.58
C THR A 124 33.63 -13.74 24.29
N THR A 125 34.46 -14.57 23.66
CA THR A 125 35.21 -15.60 24.37
C THR A 125 36.68 -15.41 24.04
N GLY A 126 37.40 -14.82 24.99
CA GLY A 126 38.85 -14.90 25.01
C GLY A 126 39.30 -16.29 25.45
N ASN A 127 40.29 -16.83 24.76
CA ASN A 127 41.58 -17.23 25.34
C ASN A 127 42.58 -17.46 24.20
#